data_AF-A0A8H3VV26-F1
#
_entry.id   AF-A0A8H3VV26-F1
#
_cell.length_a   1.000
_cell.length_b   1.000
_cell.length_c   1.000
_cell.angle_alpha   90.00
_cell.angle_beta   90.00
_cell.angle_gamma   90.00
#
_symmetry.space_group_name_H-M   'P 1'
#
loop_
_entity.id
_entity.type
_entity.pdbx_description
1 polymer ?
#
loop_
_entity_poly.entity_id
_entity_poly.type
_entity_poly.pdbx_seq_one_letter_code
_entity_poly.pdbx_strand_id
1 'polypeptide(L)'
;MDAFYEEDMKANGSWSEYERAFGTLRFKVVVPQLLDALQSNGRQIKPCLVDRDLWEENAGISLETGIITLFDASCRYHCTMVYRYC
;
A
#
# COMPACT_ATOMS: atom_id res chain seq x y z
N MET A 1 -5.04 3.67 -6.23
CA MET A 1 -4.62 5.08 -6.06
C MET A 1 -5.60 6.01 -6.76
N ASP A 2 -5.99 5.70 -7.99
CA ASP A 2 -6.91 6.54 -8.79
C ASP A 2 -8.29 6.71 -8.14
N ALA A 3 -8.89 5.63 -7.60
CA ALA A 3 -10.18 5.74 -6.91
C ALA A 3 -10.16 6.69 -5.70
N PHE A 4 -9.06 6.72 -4.93
CA PHE A 4 -8.92 7.66 -3.81
C PHE A 4 -8.76 9.11 -4.28
N TYR A 5 -7.95 9.31 -5.31
CA TYR A 5 -7.77 10.63 -5.91
C TYR A 5 -9.08 11.17 -6.51
N GLU A 6 -9.83 10.33 -7.23
CA GLU A 6 -11.12 10.71 -7.81
C GLU A 6 -12.16 11.05 -6.75
N GLU A 7 -12.27 10.25 -5.68
CA GLU A 7 -13.19 10.56 -4.57
C GLU A 7 -12.79 11.83 -3.82
N ASP A 8 -11.50 12.05 -3.60
CA ASP A 8 -10.99 13.27 -2.96
C ASP A 8 -11.27 14.51 -3.82
N MET A 9 -11.06 14.42 -5.13
CA MET A 9 -11.40 15.50 -6.08
C MET A 9 -12.91 15.75 -6.15
N LYS A 10 -13.76 14.72 -6.01
CA LYS A 10 -15.22 14.87 -5.94
C LYS A 10 -15.64 15.57 -4.64
N ALA A 11 -15.01 15.23 -3.52
CA ALA A 11 -15.36 15.77 -2.21
C ALA A 11 -14.85 17.20 -2.00
N ASN A 12 -13.62 17.48 -2.45
CA ASN A 12 -12.88 18.70 -2.12
C ASN A 12 -12.67 19.65 -3.31
N GLY A 13 -12.95 19.21 -4.55
CA GLY A 13 -12.79 20.01 -5.76
C GLY A 13 -11.34 20.08 -6.26
N SER A 14 -11.12 20.88 -7.31
CA SER A 14 -9.82 21.01 -7.95
C SER A 14 -8.82 21.79 -7.11
N TRP A 15 -7.60 21.27 -7.01
CA TRP A 15 -6.50 21.95 -6.34
C TRP A 15 -5.18 21.72 -7.09
N SER A 16 -4.72 22.75 -7.79
CA SER A 16 -3.58 22.70 -8.71
C SER A 16 -2.30 22.08 -8.14
N GLU A 17 -1.97 22.42 -6.89
CA GLU A 17 -0.78 21.93 -6.21
C GLU A 17 -0.89 20.44 -5.89
N TYR A 18 -2.08 20.00 -5.49
CA TYR A 18 -2.36 18.60 -5.20
C TYR A 18 -2.34 17.75 -6.47
N GLU A 19 -3.01 18.19 -7.53
CA GLU A 19 -3.01 17.51 -8.82
C GLU A 19 -1.58 17.35 -9.37
N ARG A 20 -0.78 18.41 -9.26
CA ARG A 20 0.64 18.39 -9.66
C ARG A 20 1.47 17.46 -8.78
N ALA A 21 1.26 17.47 -7.47
CA ALA A 21 1.96 16.58 -6.54
C ALA A 21 1.60 15.12 -6.79
N PHE A 22 0.31 14.80 -6.93
CA PHE A 22 -0.20 13.47 -7.25
C PHE A 22 0.40 12.95 -8.56
N GLY A 23 0.37 13.76 -9.62
CA GLY A 23 0.99 13.41 -10.90
C GLY A 23 2.50 13.17 -10.78
N THR A 24 3.22 13.98 -10.01
CA THR A 24 4.66 13.82 -9.81
C THR A 24 4.99 12.53 -9.05
N LEU A 25 4.29 12.26 -7.95
CA LEU A 25 4.49 11.04 -7.15
C LEU A 25 4.14 9.78 -7.96
N ARG A 26 3.01 9.80 -8.68
CA ARG A 26 2.51 8.67 -9.47
C ARG A 26 3.40 8.34 -10.65
N PHE A 27 3.82 9.34 -11.42
CA PHE A 27 4.44 9.09 -12.73
C PHE A 27 5.94 9.33 -12.79
N LYS A 28 6.50 10.15 -11.89
CA LYS A 28 7.89 10.63 -12.04
C LYS A 28 8.84 10.13 -10.96
N VAL A 29 8.35 9.94 -9.74
CA VAL A 29 9.22 9.71 -8.59
C VAL A 29 8.96 8.35 -7.96
N VAL A 30 7.83 8.18 -7.29
CA VAL A 30 7.69 7.07 -6.32
C VAL A 30 7.49 5.74 -7.01
N VAL A 31 6.59 5.66 -7.98
CA VAL A 31 6.29 4.37 -8.64
C VAL A 31 7.48 3.84 -9.44
N PRO A 32 8.11 4.62 -10.35
CA PRO A 32 9.23 4.09 -11.12
C PRO A 32 10.47 3.84 -10.26
N GLN A 33 10.90 4.80 -9.42
CA GLN A 33 12.15 4.63 -8.66
C GLN A 33 12.08 3.50 -7.64
N LEU A 34 10.91 3.27 -7.04
CA LEU A 34 10.73 2.15 -6.12
C LEU A 34 10.64 0.84 -6.90
N LEU A 35 9.68 0.71 -7.82
CA LEU A 35 9.42 -0.57 -8.50
C LEU A 35 10.60 -1.03 -9.36
N ASP A 36 11.26 -0.12 -10.08
CA ASP A 36 12.43 -0.46 -10.90
C ASP A 36 13.59 -0.94 -10.02
N ALA A 37 13.80 -0.32 -8.86
CA ALA A 37 14.81 -0.78 -7.91
C ALA A 37 14.46 -2.17 -7.36
N LEU A 38 13.19 -2.44 -7.01
CA LEU A 38 12.75 -3.76 -6.54
C LEU A 38 12.83 -4.83 -7.65
N GLN A 39 12.72 -4.45 -8.93
CA GLN A 39 12.78 -5.38 -10.08
C GLN A 39 14.18 -5.52 -10.71
N SER A 40 15.14 -4.71 -10.28
CA SER A 40 16.51 -4.78 -10.81
C SER A 40 17.18 -6.14 -10.52
N ASN A 41 18.17 -6.50 -11.34
CA ASN A 41 18.94 -7.75 -11.25
C ASN A 41 18.10 -9.03 -11.39
N GLY A 42 17.05 -8.99 -12.22
CA GLY A 42 16.21 -10.16 -12.52
C GLY A 42 15.20 -10.51 -11.42
N ARG A 43 15.07 -9.66 -10.39
CA ARG A 43 14.06 -9.82 -9.35
C ARG A 43 12.68 -9.59 -9.95
N GLN A 44 11.77 -10.50 -9.71
CA GLN A 44 10.38 -10.35 -10.11
C GLN A 44 9.54 -10.10 -8.89
N ILE A 45 8.63 -9.14 -9.01
CA ILE A 45 7.73 -8.86 -7.93
C ILE A 45 6.35 -9.46 -8.17
N LYS A 46 5.95 -10.28 -7.19
CA LYS A 46 4.74 -11.08 -7.25
C LYS A 46 3.62 -10.39 -6.47
N PRO A 47 2.41 -10.30 -7.05
CA PRO A 47 1.22 -9.92 -6.30
C PRO A 47 1.05 -10.83 -5.08
N CYS A 48 1.02 -10.25 -3.89
CA CYS A 48 0.70 -10.99 -2.67
C CYS A 48 -0.18 -10.15 -1.74
N LEU A 49 -0.91 -10.87 -0.89
CA LEU A 49 -1.64 -10.28 0.22
C LEU A 49 -0.63 -9.94 1.31
N VAL A 50 -0.52 -8.66 1.67
CA VAL A 50 0.31 -8.18 2.77
C VAL A 50 -0.54 -7.35 3.69
N ASP A 51 -0.45 -7.65 4.98
CA ASP A 51 -1.01 -6.80 6.02
C ASP A 51 -0.19 -5.50 6.08
N ARG A 52 -0.87 -4.38 5.83
CA ARG A 52 -0.24 -3.06 5.76
C ARG A 52 -0.19 -2.36 7.12
N ASP A 53 -0.89 -2.91 8.09
CA ASP A 53 -1.04 -2.31 9.42
C ASP A 53 -0.57 -3.30 10.49
N LEU A 54 0.54 -4.00 10.19
CA LEU A 54 1.18 -4.90 11.12
C LEU A 54 2.13 -4.10 12.03
N TRP A 55 1.66 -3.86 13.25
CA TRP A 55 2.41 -3.25 14.35
C TRP A 55 1.96 -3.85 15.68
N GLU A 56 2.65 -3.51 16.77
CA GLU A 56 2.49 -4.18 18.07
C GLU A 56 1.06 -4.13 18.62
N GLU A 57 0.31 -3.05 18.39
CA GLU A 57 -1.08 -2.96 18.86
C GLU A 57 -2.09 -3.69 17.96
N ASN A 58 -1.69 -4.07 16.74
CA ASN A 58 -2.50 -4.88 15.82
C ASN A 58 -2.08 -6.36 15.78
N ALA A 59 -1.12 -6.77 16.59
CA ALA A 59 -0.69 -8.16 16.68
C ALA A 59 -0.57 -8.58 18.15
N GLY A 60 -1.35 -9.58 18.54
CA GLY A 60 -1.30 -10.16 19.89
C GLY A 60 -1.02 -11.65 19.87
N ILE A 61 -0.72 -12.20 21.04
CA ILE A 61 -0.68 -13.64 21.26
C ILE A 61 -1.87 -14.00 22.13
N SER A 62 -2.72 -14.91 21.65
CA SER A 62 -3.82 -15.45 22.44
C SER A 62 -3.28 -16.16 23.68
N LEU A 63 -3.68 -15.74 24.87
CA LEU A 63 -3.25 -16.36 26.13
C LEU A 63 -3.78 -17.80 26.29
N GLU A 64 -4.90 -18.12 25.65
CA GLU A 64 -5.51 -19.46 25.72
C GLU A 64 -4.83 -20.47 24.80
N THR A 65 -4.41 -20.04 23.61
CA THR A 65 -3.91 -20.94 22.56
C THR A 65 -2.42 -20.78 22.27
N GLY A 66 -1.81 -19.67 22.69
CA GLY A 66 -0.44 -19.29 22.34
C GLY A 66 -0.25 -18.91 20.87
N ILE A 67 -1.33 -18.78 20.09
CA ILE A 67 -1.27 -18.46 18.66
C ILE A 67 -1.27 -16.94 18.44
N ILE A 68 -0.53 -16.49 17.43
CA ILE A 68 -0.53 -15.09 16.98
C ILE A 68 -1.89 -14.77 16.37
N THR A 69 -2.52 -13.73 16.87
CA THR A 69 -3.79 -13.19 16.38
C THR A 69 -3.54 -11.79 15.85
N LEU A 70 -3.98 -11.54 14.61
CA LEU A 70 -3.95 -10.23 13.99
C LEU A 70 -5.30 -9.53 14.20
N PHE A 71 -5.25 -8.27 14.59
CA PHE A 71 -6.40 -7.39 14.78
C PHE A 71 -6.42 -6.32 13.70
N ASP A 72 -7.59 -5.72 13.46
CA ASP A 72 -7.81 -4.74 12.39
C ASP A 72 -7.25 -5.16 11.02
N ALA A 73 -7.39 -6.45 10.69
CA ALA A 73 -7.11 -6.98 9.35
C ALA A 73 -8.21 -6.54 8.35
N SER A 74 -8.61 -5.27 8.39
CA SER A 74 -9.67 -4.68 7.58
C SER A 74 -9.23 -4.57 6.12
N CYS A 75 -9.34 -5.71 5.44
CA CYS A 75 -9.17 -5.91 4.02
C CYS A 75 -10.35 -5.31 3.22
N ARG A 76 -10.57 -3.99 3.30
CA ARG A 76 -11.47 -3.31 2.35
C ARG A 76 -10.66 -2.80 1.16
N TYR A 77 -10.46 -3.68 0.18
CA TYR A 77 -10.00 -3.38 -1.19
C TYR A 77 -8.63 -2.67 -1.34
N HIS A 78 -7.99 -2.28 -0.25
CA HIS A 78 -6.62 -1.79 -0.21
C HIS A 78 -5.66 -2.93 0.13
N CYS A 79 -5.88 -4.10 -0.47
CA CYS A 79 -4.76 -4.97 -0.78
C CYS A 79 -3.88 -4.16 -1.73
N THR A 80 -2.84 -3.53 -1.21
CA THR A 80 -1.72 -3.26 -2.08
C THR A 80 -1.27 -4.64 -2.52
N MET A 81 -1.28 -4.91 -3.83
CA MET A 81 -0.39 -5.92 -4.36
C MET A 81 1.01 -5.45 -4.00
N VAL A 82 1.44 -5.77 -2.78
CA VAL A 82 2.81 -5.55 -2.42
C VAL A 82 3.54 -6.65 -3.12
N TYR A 83 4.63 -6.21 -3.67
CA TYR A 83 5.45 -6.89 -4.60
C TYR A 83 6.48 -7.63 -3.74
N ARG A 84 6.25 -8.93 -3.49
CA ARG A 84 7.16 -9.76 -2.68
C ARG A 84 8.27 -10.34 -3.55
N TYR A 85 9.50 -10.28 -3.04
CA TYR A 85 10.66 -10.90 -3.65
C TYR A 85 10.56 -12.44 -3.56
N CYS A 86 10.94 -13.11 -4.64
CA CYS A 86 11.28 -14.54 -4.66
C CYS A 86 12.72 -14.68 -5.15
#